data_AF-A0A952BWJ6-F1
#
_entry.id   AF-A0A952BWJ6-F1
#
_cell.length_a   1.000
_cell.length_b   1.000
_cell.length_c   1.000
_cell.angle_alpha   90.00
_cell.angle_beta   90.00
_cell.angle_gamma   90.00
#
_symmetry.space_group_name_H-M   'P 1'
#
loop_
_entity.id
_entity.type
_entity.pdbx_description
1 polymer ?
#
loop_
_entity_poly.entity_id
_entity_poly.type
_entity_poly.pdbx_seq_one_letter_code
_entity_poly.pdbx_strand_id
1 'polypeptide(L)'
;MLGWSGTSKDKKFSLQIDSSHLLKMGQFCEQADSKETGGILVGYYSADLSLATVSDVTGPPRDSQSWWFSFRRGVQGLKDLLHNKWYSKIRTHYIGEWHYHPSVEVNPSQEDFLQMVKISQNPAYRCSEPIMIILGKPDSSGNRSLRCFVTVNSSTMELF
;
A
#
# COMPACT_ATOMS: atom_id res chain seq x y z
N MET A 1 17.48 -8.31 -4.90
CA MET A 1 16.06 -8.66 -5.14
C MET A 1 15.59 -7.86 -6.33
N LEU A 2 14.90 -8.48 -7.28
CA LEU A 2 14.18 -7.73 -8.32
C LEU A 2 12.99 -7.02 -7.67
N GLY A 3 12.55 -5.90 -8.24
CA GLY A 3 11.29 -5.26 -7.84
C GLY A 3 10.09 -6.16 -8.12
N TRP A 4 8.89 -5.69 -7.77
CA TRP A 4 7.64 -6.38 -8.09
C TRP A 4 6.84 -5.58 -9.10
N SER A 5 6.27 -6.28 -10.08
CA SER A 5 5.28 -5.71 -10.99
C SER A 5 4.17 -6.71 -11.23
N GLY A 6 2.94 -6.22 -11.29
CA GLY A 6 1.78 -7.07 -11.59
C GLY A 6 0.70 -6.28 -12.28
N THR A 7 -0.26 -7.01 -12.85
CA THR A 7 -1.33 -6.47 -13.69
C THR A 7 -2.66 -7.15 -13.38
N SER A 8 -3.76 -6.40 -13.48
CA SER A 8 -5.10 -6.92 -13.31
C SER A 8 -5.41 -7.99 -14.37
N LYS A 9 -6.32 -8.91 -14.06
CA LYS A 9 -6.70 -9.99 -14.99
C LYS A 9 -7.20 -9.47 -16.35
N ASP A 10 -7.88 -8.33 -16.36
CA ASP A 10 -8.37 -7.66 -17.57
C ASP A 10 -7.32 -6.78 -18.28
N LYS A 11 -6.09 -6.71 -17.73
CA LYS A 11 -4.94 -5.97 -18.24
C LYS A 11 -5.10 -4.46 -18.31
N LYS A 12 -6.04 -3.91 -17.55
CA LYS A 12 -6.29 -2.46 -17.53
C LYS A 12 -5.48 -1.71 -16.50
N PHE A 13 -5.06 -2.38 -15.42
CA PHE A 13 -4.36 -1.75 -14.31
C PHE A 13 -3.09 -2.50 -13.99
N SER A 14 -2.00 -1.79 -13.79
CA SER A 14 -0.69 -2.32 -13.47
C SER A 14 -0.08 -1.56 -12.31
N LEU A 15 0.80 -2.23 -11.58
CA LEU A 15 1.55 -1.67 -10.47
C LEU A 15 3.03 -2.03 -10.63
N GLN A 16 3.90 -1.07 -10.35
CA GLN A 16 5.35 -1.25 -10.28
C GLN A 16 5.88 -0.79 -8.92
N ILE A 17 6.72 -1.62 -8.32
CA ILE A 17 7.33 -1.40 -7.01
C ILE A 17 8.82 -1.74 -7.13
N ASP A 18 9.69 -0.78 -6.83
CA ASP A 18 11.12 -1.07 -6.77
C ASP A 18 11.45 -1.92 -5.53
N SER A 19 12.51 -2.74 -5.65
CA SER A 19 12.97 -3.59 -4.56
C SER A 19 13.28 -2.82 -3.26
N SER A 20 13.74 -1.57 -3.37
CA SER A 20 14.01 -0.71 -2.22
C SER A 20 12.76 -0.39 -1.40
N HIS A 21 11.60 -0.24 -2.03
CA HIS A 21 10.33 0.00 -1.32
C HIS A 21 9.78 -1.27 -0.68
N LEU A 22 9.95 -2.42 -1.34
CA LEU A 22 9.62 -3.73 -0.74
C LEU A 22 10.46 -3.99 0.50
N LEU A 23 11.78 -3.74 0.43
CA LEU A 23 12.69 -3.85 1.57
C LEU A 23 12.29 -2.90 2.71
N LYS A 24 11.94 -1.65 2.39
CA LYS A 24 11.50 -0.66 3.37
C LYS A 24 10.20 -1.09 4.08
N MET A 25 9.20 -1.60 3.36
CA MET A 25 8.00 -2.19 3.98
C MET A 25 8.37 -3.39 4.85
N GLY A 26 9.24 -4.29 4.35
CA GLY A 26 9.72 -5.45 5.10
C GLY A 26 10.37 -5.10 6.44
N GLN A 27 11.17 -4.02 6.49
CA GLN A 27 11.76 -3.50 7.72
C GLN A 27 10.70 -3.05 8.73
N PHE A 28 9.62 -2.40 8.29
CA PHE A 28 8.51 -2.06 9.18
C PHE A 28 7.76 -3.29 9.67
N CYS A 29 7.58 -4.31 8.83
CA CYS A 29 7.00 -5.59 9.24
C CYS A 29 7.85 -6.27 10.33
N GLU A 30 9.18 -6.26 10.18
CA GLU A 30 10.11 -6.83 11.18
C GLU A 30 10.04 -6.09 12.52
N GLN A 31 9.92 -4.77 12.49
CA GLN A 31 9.76 -3.96 13.69
C GLN A 31 8.41 -4.19 14.40
N ALA A 32 7.35 -4.48 13.63
CA ALA A 32 6.03 -4.78 14.16
C ALA A 32 5.92 -6.19 14.76
N ASP A 33 6.84 -7.09 14.38
CA ASP A 33 6.92 -8.48 14.81
C ASP A 33 5.59 -9.22 14.61
N SER A 34 4.82 -9.38 15.68
CA SER A 34 3.61 -10.18 15.73
C SER A 34 2.33 -9.35 15.71
N LYS A 35 2.45 -8.04 15.51
CA LYS A 35 1.33 -7.11 15.38
C LYS A 35 1.15 -6.66 13.94
N GLU A 36 -0.09 -6.33 13.60
CA GLU A 36 -0.38 -5.65 12.34
C GLU A 36 0.19 -4.22 12.34
N THR A 37 0.65 -3.81 11.16
CA THR A 37 1.14 -2.46 10.90
C THR A 37 0.83 -2.06 9.47
N GLY A 38 1.16 -0.84 9.11
CA GLY A 38 0.98 -0.35 7.75
C GLY A 38 1.40 1.10 7.59
N GLY A 39 1.07 1.66 6.44
CA GLY A 39 1.37 3.03 6.09
C GLY A 39 0.83 3.38 4.72
N ILE A 40 1.19 4.57 4.23
CA ILE A 40 0.74 5.02 2.92
C ILE A 40 1.77 4.69 1.83
N LEU A 41 1.25 4.51 0.62
CA LEU A 41 2.01 4.47 -0.62
C LEU A 41 2.06 5.86 -1.24
N VAL A 42 3.26 6.28 -1.65
CA VAL A 42 3.48 7.54 -2.36
C VAL A 42 4.09 7.24 -3.72
N GLY A 43 3.52 7.84 -4.76
CA GLY A 43 3.86 7.51 -6.13
C GLY A 43 3.25 8.45 -7.13
N TYR A 44 3.05 7.93 -8.32
CA TYR A 44 2.37 8.60 -9.41
C TYR A 44 1.70 7.56 -10.31
N TYR A 45 0.74 8.03 -11.09
CA TYR A 45 0.09 7.25 -12.12
C TYR A 45 0.56 7.69 -13.50
N SER A 46 0.46 6.79 -14.49
CA SER A 46 0.44 7.18 -15.90
C SER A 46 -0.74 8.13 -16.19
N ALA A 47 -0.67 8.85 -17.31
CA ALA A 47 -1.67 9.86 -17.66
C ALA A 47 -3.09 9.30 -17.81
N ASP A 48 -3.21 8.02 -18.18
CA ASP A 48 -4.45 7.27 -18.34
C ASP A 48 -4.86 6.48 -17.08
N LEU A 49 -4.12 6.63 -15.98
CA LEU A 49 -4.34 5.95 -14.69
C LEU A 49 -4.19 4.42 -14.73
N SER A 50 -3.69 3.86 -15.83
CA SER A 50 -3.53 2.41 -16.00
C SER A 50 -2.30 1.85 -15.28
N LEU A 51 -1.26 2.65 -15.01
CA LEU A 51 -0.06 2.22 -14.32
C LEU A 51 0.18 3.07 -13.07
N ALA A 52 0.19 2.43 -11.90
CA ALA A 52 0.69 3.01 -10.67
C ALA A 52 2.17 2.67 -10.47
N THR A 53 3.00 3.67 -10.16
CA THR A 53 4.40 3.46 -9.79
C THR A 53 4.63 3.94 -8.36
N VAL A 54 5.07 3.02 -7.48
CA VAL A 54 5.48 3.35 -6.12
C VAL A 54 6.84 4.04 -6.14
N SER A 55 6.93 5.21 -5.51
CA SER A 55 8.14 6.03 -5.41
C SER A 55 8.65 6.20 -3.99
N ASP A 56 7.79 5.99 -2.99
CA ASP A 56 8.11 5.96 -1.57
C ASP A 56 7.01 5.25 -0.79
N VAL A 57 7.33 4.81 0.41
CA VAL A 57 6.41 4.20 1.37
C VAL A 57 6.69 4.76 2.76
N THR A 58 5.64 4.97 3.57
CA THR A 58 5.82 5.39 4.97
C THR A 58 5.68 4.21 5.90
N GLY A 59 6.28 4.29 7.09
CA GLY A 59 5.87 3.46 8.22
C GLY A 59 4.54 3.93 8.81
N PRO A 60 4.09 3.32 9.91
CA PRO A 60 2.92 3.78 10.63
C PRO A 60 3.18 5.18 11.20
N PRO A 61 2.27 6.16 10.99
CA PRO A 61 2.30 7.42 11.71
C PRO A 61 2.33 7.20 13.23
N ARG A 62 2.90 8.14 13.97
CA ARG A 62 3.14 7.99 15.43
C ARG A 62 1.85 7.84 16.25
N ASP A 63 0.74 8.35 15.74
CA ASP A 63 -0.60 8.25 16.32
C ASP A 63 -1.35 6.99 15.88
N SER A 64 -0.69 6.05 15.20
CA SER A 64 -1.28 4.76 14.81
C SER A 64 -1.42 3.83 16.01
N GLN A 65 -2.39 2.91 15.90
CA GLN A 65 -2.65 1.89 16.92
C GLN A 65 -2.53 0.51 16.28
N SER A 66 -1.74 -0.37 16.90
CA SER A 66 -1.41 -1.70 16.39
C SER A 66 -1.75 -2.78 17.41
N TRP A 67 -2.43 -3.83 16.94
CA TRP A 67 -2.77 -5.03 17.70
C TRP A 67 -2.44 -6.28 16.89
N TRP A 68 -2.63 -7.45 17.48
CA TRP A 68 -2.30 -8.75 16.87
C TRP A 68 -3.10 -9.07 15.60
N PHE A 69 -4.33 -8.56 15.52
CA PHE A 69 -5.30 -8.86 14.44
C PHE A 69 -6.01 -7.60 13.92
N SER A 70 -5.47 -6.41 14.21
CA SER A 70 -5.98 -5.16 13.66
C SER A 70 -4.92 -4.08 13.68
N PHE A 71 -5.01 -3.17 12.71
CA PHE A 71 -4.22 -1.95 12.66
C PHE A 71 -5.12 -0.75 12.33
N ARG A 72 -4.94 0.35 13.05
CA ARG A 72 -5.58 1.63 12.75
C ARG A 72 -4.50 2.67 12.45
N ARG A 73 -4.37 3.03 11.17
CA ARG A 73 -3.39 4.04 10.72
C ARG A 73 -3.76 5.43 11.25
N GLY A 74 -2.83 6.06 11.96
CA GLY A 74 -2.90 7.45 12.35
C GLY A 74 -2.65 8.39 11.16
N VAL A 75 -2.74 9.71 11.35
CA VAL A 75 -2.59 10.71 10.28
C VAL A 75 -1.50 11.74 10.55
N GLN A 76 -0.86 11.68 11.72
CA GLN A 76 0.08 12.69 12.15
C GLN A 76 1.25 12.83 11.16
N GLY A 77 1.47 14.07 10.69
CA GLY A 77 2.54 14.42 9.77
C GLY A 77 2.32 14.03 8.29
N LEU A 78 1.30 13.23 7.96
CA LEU A 78 1.07 12.80 6.58
C LEU A 78 0.68 13.95 5.66
N LYS A 79 -0.08 14.93 6.16
CA LYS A 79 -0.46 16.11 5.37
C LYS A 79 0.78 16.89 4.92
N ASP A 80 1.70 17.15 5.84
CA ASP A 80 2.93 17.91 5.53
C ASP A 80 3.88 17.09 4.65
N LEU A 81 3.97 15.77 4.89
CA LEU A 81 4.73 14.85 4.04
C LEU A 81 4.21 14.92 2.60
N LEU A 82 2.91 14.75 2.39
CA LEU A 82 2.30 14.77 1.06
C LEU A 82 2.36 16.14 0.41
N HIS A 83 2.23 17.22 1.19
CA HIS A 83 2.46 18.59 0.70
C HIS A 83 3.88 18.73 0.13
N ASN A 84 4.90 18.31 0.87
CA ASN A 84 6.29 18.40 0.43
C ASN A 84 6.55 17.53 -0.82
N LYS A 85 5.96 16.33 -0.89
CA LYS A 85 6.07 15.46 -2.07
C LYS A 85 5.43 16.08 -3.31
N TRP A 86 4.30 16.76 -3.16
CA TRP A 86 3.58 17.43 -4.25
C TRP A 86 4.36 18.58 -4.89
N TYR A 87 5.09 19.36 -4.07
CA TYR A 87 5.88 20.51 -4.52
C TYR A 87 7.36 20.20 -4.77
N SER A 88 7.76 18.94 -4.63
CA SER A 88 9.12 18.52 -4.97
C SER A 88 9.37 18.53 -6.49
N LYS A 89 10.65 18.47 -6.90
CA LYS A 89 11.04 18.49 -8.32
C LYS A 89 10.35 17.39 -9.14
N ILE A 90 10.20 16.21 -8.56
CA ILE A 90 9.44 15.10 -9.14
C ILE A 90 8.15 14.98 -8.32
N ARG A 91 7.05 15.50 -8.86
CA ARG A 91 5.76 15.51 -8.18
C ARG A 91 5.29 14.08 -7.93
N THR A 92 5.10 13.74 -6.66
CA THR A 92 4.50 12.47 -6.22
C THR A 92 3.39 12.74 -5.22
N HIS A 93 2.48 11.81 -5.07
CA HIS A 93 1.26 11.95 -4.27
C HIS A 93 0.86 10.62 -3.66
N TYR A 94 -0.15 10.66 -2.78
CA TYR A 94 -0.76 9.47 -2.21
C TYR A 94 -1.35 8.60 -3.33
N ILE A 95 -1.02 7.30 -3.36
CA ILE A 95 -1.56 6.35 -4.33
C ILE A 95 -2.22 5.13 -3.69
N GLY A 96 -2.26 5.05 -2.35
CA GLY A 96 -2.79 3.88 -1.68
C GLY A 96 -2.27 3.62 -0.27
N GLU A 97 -2.60 2.45 0.25
CA GLU A 97 -2.22 1.96 1.57
C GLU A 97 -1.42 0.66 1.43
N TRP A 98 -0.58 0.35 2.41
CA TRP A 98 0.01 -0.97 2.57
C TRP A 98 -0.16 -1.47 4.00
N HIS A 99 -0.47 -2.75 4.16
CA HIS A 99 -0.72 -3.41 5.43
C HIS A 99 0.20 -4.62 5.60
N TYR A 100 0.50 -4.95 6.85
CA TYR A 100 1.20 -6.15 7.26
C TYR A 100 0.27 -7.04 8.05
N HIS A 101 0.06 -8.27 7.57
CA HIS A 101 -0.63 -9.32 8.30
C HIS A 101 0.43 -10.32 8.80
N PRO A 102 0.60 -10.55 10.12
CA PRO A 102 1.65 -11.42 10.68
C PRO A 102 1.38 -12.93 10.48
N SER A 103 0.99 -13.31 9.26
CA SER A 103 0.72 -14.67 8.78
C SER A 103 1.56 -14.96 7.53
N VAL A 104 1.88 -16.24 7.31
CA VAL A 104 2.59 -16.67 6.08
C VAL A 104 1.65 -16.54 4.88
N GLU A 105 0.41 -17.01 5.04
CA GLU A 105 -0.66 -16.81 4.06
C GLU A 105 -1.40 -15.51 4.38
N VAL A 106 -1.43 -14.60 3.42
CA VAL A 106 -2.12 -13.32 3.57
C VAL A 106 -3.41 -13.30 2.77
N ASN A 107 -4.49 -13.03 3.48
CA ASN A 107 -5.78 -12.74 2.89
C ASN A 107 -6.24 -11.36 3.37
N PRO A 108 -6.71 -10.50 2.45
CA PRO A 108 -7.38 -9.26 2.83
C PRO A 108 -8.62 -9.59 3.66
N SER A 109 -8.84 -8.80 4.72
CA SER A 109 -10.08 -8.79 5.48
C SER A 109 -11.19 -8.07 4.71
N GLN A 110 -12.43 -8.18 5.20
CA GLN A 110 -13.53 -7.40 4.65
C GLN A 110 -13.31 -5.90 4.90
N GLU A 111 -12.75 -5.56 6.06
CA GLU A 111 -12.43 -4.21 6.48
C GLU A 111 -11.40 -3.55 5.55
N ASP A 112 -10.39 -4.31 5.10
CA ASP A 112 -9.41 -3.85 4.12
C ASP A 112 -10.09 -3.38 2.83
N PHE A 113 -10.95 -4.21 2.24
CA PHE A 113 -11.68 -3.83 1.03
C PHE A 113 -12.60 -2.64 1.24
N LEU A 114 -13.35 -2.61 2.35
CA LEU A 114 -14.24 -1.50 2.68
C LEU A 114 -13.47 -0.19 2.88
N GLN A 115 -12.27 -0.24 3.47
CA GLN A 115 -11.41 0.93 3.61
C GLN A 115 -10.99 1.46 2.23
N MET A 116 -10.54 0.59 1.33
CA MET A 116 -10.11 1.01 0.00
C MET A 116 -11.24 1.59 -0.85
N VAL A 117 -12.45 1.03 -0.74
CA VAL A 117 -13.66 1.60 -1.36
C VAL A 117 -13.94 3.01 -0.80
N LYS A 118 -13.92 3.17 0.53
CA LYS A 118 -14.11 4.49 1.17
C LYS A 118 -13.06 5.50 0.73
N ILE A 119 -11.80 5.08 0.58
CA ILE A 119 -10.71 5.92 0.07
C ILE A 119 -11.00 6.33 -1.37
N SER A 120 -11.33 5.38 -2.26
CA SER A 120 -11.60 5.67 -3.69
C SER A 120 -12.75 6.65 -3.90
N GLN A 121 -13.73 6.65 -2.99
CA GLN A 121 -14.92 7.49 -3.06
C GLN A 121 -14.74 8.83 -2.33
N ASN A 122 -13.68 9.01 -1.55
CA ASN A 122 -13.49 10.21 -0.74
C ASN A 122 -12.64 11.25 -1.49
N PRO A 123 -13.22 12.39 -1.91
CA PRO A 123 -12.50 13.41 -2.69
C PRO A 123 -11.31 14.02 -1.94
N ALA A 124 -11.27 13.93 -0.61
CA ALA A 124 -10.16 14.43 0.19
C ALA A 124 -8.85 13.68 -0.10
N TYR A 125 -8.92 12.41 -0.50
CA TYR A 125 -7.75 11.60 -0.87
C TYR A 125 -7.23 11.90 -2.27
N ARG A 126 -8.08 12.43 -3.16
CA ARG A 126 -7.75 12.69 -4.59
C ARG A 126 -7.09 11.49 -5.28
N CYS A 127 -7.58 10.29 -4.97
CA CYS A 127 -7.06 9.03 -5.48
C CYS A 127 -8.24 8.10 -5.79
N SER A 128 -8.61 8.02 -7.07
CA SER A 128 -9.75 7.24 -7.56
C SER A 128 -9.45 5.76 -7.72
N GLU A 129 -8.18 5.40 -7.96
CA GLU A 129 -7.71 4.02 -8.17
C GLU A 129 -6.71 3.60 -7.08
N PRO A 130 -7.04 3.70 -5.77
CA PRO A 130 -6.06 3.47 -4.73
C PRO A 130 -5.58 2.02 -4.72
N ILE A 131 -4.27 1.88 -4.55
CA ILE A 131 -3.58 0.60 -4.46
C ILE A 131 -3.60 0.13 -3.01
N MET A 132 -3.80 -1.17 -2.81
CA MET A 132 -3.58 -1.83 -1.52
C MET A 132 -2.52 -2.90 -1.68
N ILE A 133 -1.51 -2.88 -0.81
CA ILE A 133 -0.49 -3.93 -0.74
C ILE A 133 -0.61 -4.62 0.61
N ILE A 134 -0.64 -5.95 0.63
CA ILE A 134 -0.61 -6.74 1.85
C ILE A 134 0.66 -7.60 1.85
N LEU A 135 1.48 -7.44 2.89
CA LEU A 135 2.67 -8.24 3.12
C LEU A 135 2.41 -9.25 4.23
N GLY A 136 2.92 -10.47 4.05
CA GLY A 136 2.98 -11.50 5.08
C GLY A 136 4.30 -11.51 5.85
N LYS A 137 4.34 -12.34 6.89
CA LYS A 137 5.62 -12.70 7.53
C LYS A 137 6.39 -13.64 6.61
N PRO A 138 7.73 -13.70 6.73
CA PRO A 138 8.52 -14.64 5.95
C PRO A 138 8.13 -16.09 6.25
N ASP A 139 8.14 -16.92 5.22
CA ASP A 139 8.09 -18.38 5.37
C ASP A 139 9.43 -18.93 5.87
N SER A 140 9.54 -20.25 6.00
CA SER A 140 10.78 -20.93 6.42
C SER A 140 11.95 -20.74 5.45
N SER A 141 11.70 -20.30 4.22
CA SER A 141 12.71 -19.99 3.20
C SER A 141 13.09 -18.51 3.18
N GLY A 142 12.48 -17.69 4.04
CA GLY A 142 12.69 -16.24 4.09
C GLY A 142 11.89 -15.45 3.04
N ASN A 143 11.01 -16.10 2.28
CA ASN A 143 10.16 -15.43 1.30
C ASN A 143 8.92 -14.86 1.97
N ARG A 144 8.57 -13.62 1.63
CA ARG A 144 7.32 -12.99 2.10
C ARG A 144 6.25 -13.13 1.05
N SER A 145 5.03 -13.43 1.47
CA SER A 145 3.86 -13.27 0.62
C SER A 145 3.58 -11.78 0.40
N LEU A 146 3.19 -11.46 -0.82
CA LEU A 146 2.84 -10.12 -1.27
C LEU A 146 1.59 -10.25 -2.13
N ARG A 147 0.53 -9.52 -1.78
CA ARG A 147 -0.68 -9.41 -2.60
C ARG A 147 -0.99 -7.95 -2.84
N CYS A 148 -1.31 -7.63 -4.08
CA CYS A 148 -1.51 -6.26 -4.53
C CYS A 148 -2.90 -6.14 -5.16
N PHE A 149 -3.60 -5.07 -4.84
CA PHE A 149 -4.94 -4.82 -5.31
C PHE A 149 -5.09 -3.38 -5.79
N VAL A 150 -6.00 -3.16 -6.73
CA VAL A 150 -6.47 -1.83 -7.14
C VAL A 150 -7.96 -1.76 -6.88
N THR A 151 -8.45 -0.63 -6.38
CA THR A 151 -9.89 -0.39 -6.21
C THR A 151 -10.37 0.64 -7.21
N VAL A 152 -11.32 0.29 -8.07
CA VAL A 152 -11.87 1.16 -9.12
C VAL A 152 -13.38 1.05 -9.12
N ASN A 153 -14.10 2.18 -9.15
CA ASN A 153 -15.57 2.19 -9.16
C ASN A 153 -16.19 1.32 -8.04
N SER A 154 -15.62 1.35 -6.84
CA SER A 154 -16.05 0.55 -5.68
C SER A 154 -15.81 -0.97 -5.81
N SER A 155 -15.09 -1.41 -6.83
CA SER A 155 -14.69 -2.81 -7.02
C SER A 155 -13.19 -2.96 -6.82
N THR A 156 -12.78 -3.90 -5.97
CA THR A 156 -11.37 -4.22 -5.77
C THR A 156 -10.98 -5.44 -6.62
N MET A 157 -9.85 -5.32 -7.32
CA MET A 157 -9.29 -6.36 -8.18
C MET A 157 -7.85 -6.65 -7.78
N GLU A 158 -7.47 -7.93 -7.80
CA GLU A 158 -6.10 -8.37 -7.55
C GLU A 158 -5.22 -8.18 -8.79
N LEU A 159 -3.95 -7.88 -8.54
CA LEU A 159 -2.89 -7.70 -9.53
C LEU A 159 -1.92 -8.89 -9.43
N PHE A 160 -1.61 -9.52 -10.58
CA PHE A 160 -0.79 -10.72 -10.69
C PHE A 160 0.46 -10.50 -11.54
#